data_AF-A0A2E4XX59-F1
#
_entry.id   AF-A0A2E4XX59-F1
#
_cell.length_a   1.000
_cell.length_b   1.000
_cell.length_c   1.000
_cell.angle_alpha   90.00
_cell.angle_beta   90.00
_cell.angle_gamma   90.00
#
_symmetry.space_group_name_H-M   'P 1'
#
loop_
_entity.id
_entity.type
_entity.pdbx_description
1 polymer ?
#
loop_
_entity_poly.entity_id
_entity_poly.type
_entity_poly.pdbx_seq_one_letter_code
_entity_poly.pdbx_strand_id
1 'polypeptide(L)'
;MRDIQFDPVEYAKTALVPLADELIACADAAGSAEQQLYFGKIRAGLASAANAGDLIEVFFNLSAANFMGFDYTPETALVLDRLLEKSELLAEAQGAPETGLH
;
A
#
# COMPACT_ATOMS: atom_id res chain seq x y z
N MET A 1 -5.84 -13.83 27.58
CA MET A 1 -6.11 -13.75 26.12
C MET A 1 -4.78 -13.48 25.46
N ARG A 2 -4.39 -14.23 24.42
CA ARG A 2 -3.15 -13.92 23.69
C ARG A 2 -3.43 -12.62 22.92
N ASP A 3 -2.76 -11.55 23.27
CA ASP A 3 -2.59 -10.38 22.41
C ASP A 3 -2.13 -10.89 21.04
N ILE A 4 -2.98 -10.76 20.03
CA ILE A 4 -2.57 -11.00 18.66
C ILE A 4 -1.75 -9.78 18.29
N GLN A 5 -0.44 -9.88 18.49
CA GLN A 5 0.50 -8.83 18.15
C GLN A 5 0.31 -8.53 16.66
N PHE A 6 -0.11 -7.30 16.35
CA PHE A 6 -0.37 -6.88 14.99
C PHE A 6 0.93 -6.93 14.19
N ASP A 7 0.97 -7.77 13.16
CA ASP A 7 2.12 -7.89 12.27
C ASP A 7 1.89 -7.03 11.02
N PRO A 8 2.60 -5.89 10.88
CA PRO A 8 2.37 -4.98 9.78
C PRO A 8 2.80 -5.55 8.42
N VAL A 9 3.78 -6.46 8.41
CA VAL A 9 4.27 -7.10 7.18
C VAL A 9 3.26 -8.13 6.68
N GLU A 10 2.71 -8.94 7.58
CA GLU A 10 1.65 -9.88 7.22
C GLU A 10 0.37 -9.16 6.78
N TYR A 11 0.02 -8.05 7.43
CA TYR A 11 -1.08 -7.20 6.99
C TYR A 11 -0.84 -6.64 5.57
N ALA A 12 0.35 -6.10 5.29
CA ALA A 12 0.69 -5.58 3.97
C ALA A 12 0.54 -6.65 2.88
N LYS A 13 1.02 -7.88 3.14
CA LYS A 13 0.94 -8.99 2.19
C LYS A 13 -0.49 -9.49 1.96
N THR A 14 -1.32 -9.49 3.00
CA THR A 14 -2.67 -10.05 2.93
C THR A 14 -3.74 -9.04 2.51
N ALA A 15 -3.54 -7.76 2.80
CA ALA A 15 -4.52 -6.70 2.55
C ALA A 15 -4.09 -5.70 1.46
N LEU A 16 -2.80 -5.39 1.33
CA LEU A 16 -2.31 -4.35 0.40
C LEU A 16 -1.85 -4.93 -0.94
N VAL A 17 -1.18 -6.09 -0.95
CA VAL A 17 -0.75 -6.75 -2.20
C VAL A 17 -1.93 -7.03 -3.15
N PRO A 18 -3.08 -7.56 -2.70
CA PRO A 18 -4.22 -7.78 -3.59
C PRO A 18 -4.75 -6.48 -4.21
N LEU A 19 -4.80 -5.39 -3.45
CA LEU A 19 -5.22 -4.08 -3.97
C LEU A 19 -4.21 -3.50 -4.96
N ALA A 20 -2.92 -3.74 -4.75
CA ALA A 20 -1.89 -3.38 -5.72
C ALA A 20 -1.98 -4.22 -7.00
N ASP A 21 -2.30 -5.51 -6.89
CA ASP A 21 -2.59 -6.38 -8.05
C ASP A 21 -3.84 -5.88 -8.82
N GLU A 22 -4.89 -5.44 -8.12
CA GLU A 22 -6.08 -4.82 -8.73
C GLU A 22 -5.72 -3.51 -9.46
N LEU A 23 -4.89 -2.64 -8.88
CA LEU A 23 -4.42 -1.41 -9.56
C LEU A 23 -3.66 -1.69 -10.85
N ILE A 24 -2.79 -2.72 -10.83
CA ILE A 24 -2.05 -3.14 -12.02
C ILE A 24 -3.02 -3.62 -13.11
N ALA A 25 -4.06 -4.36 -12.73
CA ALA A 25 -5.10 -4.82 -13.66
C ALA A 25 -5.92 -3.64 -14.23
N CYS A 26 -6.30 -2.66 -13.40
CA CYS A 26 -6.98 -1.45 -13.90
C CYS A 26 -6.07 -0.64 -14.84
N ALA A 27 -4.77 -0.54 -14.54
CA ALA A 27 -3.80 0.13 -15.41
C ALA A 27 -3.60 -0.62 -16.74
N ASP A 28 -3.65 -1.97 -16.73
CA ASP A 28 -3.65 -2.79 -17.94
C ASP A 28 -4.88 -2.53 -18.81
N ALA A 29 -6.07 -2.55 -18.20
CA ALA A 29 -7.33 -2.30 -18.88
C ALA A 29 -7.39 -0.88 -19.48
N ALA A 30 -6.77 0.10 -18.82
CA ALA A 30 -6.62 1.47 -19.32
C ALA A 30 -5.53 1.63 -20.39
N GLY A 31 -4.72 0.59 -20.65
CA GLY A 31 -3.60 0.64 -21.61
C GLY A 31 -2.42 1.50 -21.14
N SER A 32 -2.29 1.74 -19.83
CA SER A 32 -1.31 2.66 -19.25
C SER A 32 -0.07 1.92 -18.74
N ALA A 33 0.89 1.67 -19.63
CA ALA A 33 2.13 0.98 -19.30
C ALA A 33 2.95 1.68 -18.20
N GLU A 34 2.86 3.01 -18.11
CA GLU A 34 3.53 3.79 -17.07
C GLU A 34 2.95 3.52 -15.68
N GLN A 35 1.61 3.51 -15.57
CA GLN A 35 0.92 3.18 -14.32
C GLN A 35 1.15 1.73 -13.93
N GLN A 36 1.14 0.79 -14.89
CA GLN A 36 1.46 -0.61 -14.63
C GLN A 36 2.87 -0.78 -14.05
N LEU A 37 3.87 -0.15 -14.66
CA LEU A 37 5.25 -0.20 -14.17
C LEU A 37 5.35 0.38 -12.75
N TYR A 38 4.66 1.48 -12.52
CA TYR A 38 4.65 2.18 -11.24
C TYR A 38 4.01 1.35 -10.13
N PHE A 39 2.77 0.88 -10.32
CA PHE A 39 2.07 0.04 -9.37
C PHE A 39 2.74 -1.33 -9.21
N GLY A 40 3.39 -1.84 -10.26
CA GLY A 40 4.24 -3.04 -10.20
C GLY A 40 5.39 -2.91 -9.20
N LYS A 41 6.03 -1.74 -9.11
CA LYS A 41 7.09 -1.48 -8.12
C LYS A 41 6.53 -1.45 -6.69
N ILE A 42 5.37 -0.81 -6.50
CA ILE A 42 4.69 -0.76 -5.19
C ILE A 42 4.32 -2.17 -4.74
N ARG A 43 3.68 -2.95 -5.62
CA ARG A 43 3.30 -4.34 -5.38
C ARG A 43 4.51 -5.21 -5.03
N ALA A 44 5.62 -5.06 -5.76
CA ALA A 44 6.85 -5.79 -5.47
C ALA A 44 7.41 -5.44 -4.08
N GLY A 45 7.45 -4.14 -3.74
CA GLY A 45 7.89 -3.67 -2.43
C GLY A 45 7.03 -4.20 -1.28
N LEU A 46 5.70 -4.17 -1.42
CA LEU A 46 4.78 -4.75 -0.43
C LEU A 46 5.03 -6.25 -0.23
N ALA A 47 5.24 -7.00 -1.31
CA ALA A 47 5.44 -8.44 -1.26
C ALA A 47 6.82 -8.83 -0.68
N SER A 48 7.85 -8.03 -0.95
CA SER A 48 9.22 -8.30 -0.50
C SER A 48 9.55 -7.73 0.87
N ALA A 49 8.68 -6.90 1.45
CA ALA A 49 8.90 -6.32 2.77
C ALA A 49 9.17 -7.43 3.81
N ALA A 50 10.29 -7.30 4.50
CA ALA A 50 10.71 -8.18 5.58
C ALA A 50 10.42 -7.56 6.95
N ASN A 51 10.31 -6.23 7.02
CA ASN A 51 10.02 -5.49 8.23
C ASN A 51 9.19 -4.22 7.95
N ALA A 52 8.69 -3.62 9.03
CA ALA A 52 7.96 -2.35 9.05
C ALA A 52 8.68 -1.20 8.31
N GLY A 53 10.00 -1.10 8.45
CA GLY A 53 10.80 -0.04 7.81
C GLY A 53 10.78 -0.11 6.29
N ASP A 54 10.78 -1.32 5.72
CA ASP A 54 10.70 -1.51 4.26
C ASP A 54 9.38 -0.97 3.69
N LEU A 55 8.29 -1.03 4.47
CA LEU A 55 6.98 -0.54 4.07
C LEU A 55 6.89 0.99 4.04
N ILE A 56 7.70 1.69 4.85
CA ILE A 56 7.71 3.17 4.90
C ILE A 56 8.08 3.73 3.53
N GLU A 57 9.11 3.18 2.88
CA GLU A 57 9.53 3.61 1.54
C GLU A 57 8.44 3.32 0.50
N VAL A 58 7.76 2.17 0.62
CA VAL A 58 6.66 1.81 -0.26
C VAL A 58 5.47 2.77 -0.11
N PHE A 59 5.12 3.18 1.11
CA PHE A 59 4.05 4.14 1.35
C PHE A 59 4.41 5.56 0.95
N PHE A 60 5.68 5.94 1.11
CA PHE A 60 6.17 7.21 0.59
C PHE A 60 6.01 7.26 -0.94
N ASN A 61 6.43 6.19 -1.63
CA ASN A 61 6.23 6.08 -3.07
C ASN A 61 4.74 6.08 -3.42
N LEU A 62 3.90 5.30 -2.74
CA LEU A 62 2.46 5.26 -2.99
C LEU A 62 1.79 6.64 -2.83
N SER A 63 2.14 7.42 -1.81
CA SER A 63 1.60 8.77 -1.62
C SER A 63 2.06 9.74 -2.71
N ALA A 64 3.27 9.54 -3.27
CA ALA A 64 3.75 10.30 -4.41
C ALA A 64 2.91 10.05 -5.69
N ALA A 65 2.21 8.92 -5.79
CA ALA A 65 1.37 8.58 -6.96
C ALA A 65 0.33 9.66 -7.27
N ASN A 66 -0.21 10.31 -6.24
CA ASN A 66 -1.20 11.38 -6.41
C ASN A 66 -0.57 12.67 -7.01
N PHE A 67 0.75 12.80 -6.96
CA PHE A 67 1.50 13.94 -7.49
C PHE A 67 2.17 13.66 -8.84
N MET A 68 2.11 12.42 -9.34
CA MET A 68 2.72 12.02 -10.62
C MET A 68 1.95 12.53 -11.85
N GLY A 69 0.75 13.07 -11.67
CA GLY A 69 -0.08 13.57 -12.79
C GLY A 69 -0.66 12.47 -13.67
N PHE A 70 -0.79 11.25 -13.15
CA PHE A 70 -1.44 10.15 -13.86
C PHE A 70 -2.92 10.44 -14.10
N ASP A 71 -3.39 10.10 -15.30
CA ASP A 71 -4.82 10.12 -15.62
C ASP A 71 -5.44 8.80 -15.15
N TYR A 72 -6.17 8.85 -14.04
CA TYR A 72 -6.80 7.69 -13.44
C TYR A 72 -8.23 7.54 -13.95
N THR A 73 -8.57 6.32 -14.38
CA THR A 73 -9.98 5.97 -14.55
C THR A 73 -10.69 6.02 -13.19
N PRO A 74 -12.03 6.21 -13.15
CA PRO A 74 -12.77 6.18 -11.88
C PRO A 74 -12.58 4.89 -11.09
N GLU A 75 -12.38 3.76 -11.78
CA GLU A 75 -12.12 2.46 -11.16
C GLU A 75 -10.72 2.43 -10.53
N THR A 76 -9.69 2.86 -11.26
CA THR A 76 -8.32 2.98 -10.76
C THR A 76 -8.24 3.90 -9.54
N ALA A 77 -8.94 5.05 -9.59
CA ALA A 77 -8.97 6.01 -8.48
C ALA A 77 -9.58 5.39 -7.21
N LEU A 78 -10.69 4.65 -7.34
CA LEU A 78 -11.35 3.99 -6.21
C LEU A 78 -10.49 2.91 -5.56
N VAL A 79 -9.75 2.13 -6.36
CA VAL A 79 -8.81 1.13 -5.80
C VAL A 79 -7.61 1.82 -5.16
N LEU A 80 -7.12 2.92 -5.74
CA LEU A 80 -6.01 3.70 -5.20
C LEU A 80 -6.37 4.32 -3.85
N ASP A 81 -7.54 4.91 -3.72
CA ASP A 81 -8.04 5.46 -2.45
C ASP A 81 -8.12 4.39 -1.36
N ARG A 82 -8.63 3.19 -1.68
CA ARG A 82 -8.67 2.06 -0.75
C ARG A 82 -7.27 1.60 -0.32
N LEU A 83 -6.32 1.59 -1.25
CA LEU A 83 -4.95 1.21 -0.96
C LEU A 83 -4.28 2.26 -0.05
N LEU A 84 -4.52 3.55 -0.30
CA LEU A 84 -4.03 4.66 0.53
C LEU A 84 -4.62 4.59 1.94
N GLU A 85 -5.94 4.46 2.08
CA GLU A 85 -6.63 4.37 3.39
C GLU A 85 -6.05 3.24 4.25
N LYS A 86 -5.87 2.05 3.67
CA LYS A 86 -5.29 0.91 4.41
C LYS A 86 -3.81 1.07 4.71
N SER A 87 -3.08 1.80 3.87
CA SER A 87 -1.67 2.10 4.11
C SER A 87 -1.50 3.13 5.23
N GLU A 88 -2.40 4.12 5.33
CA GLU A 88 -2.45 5.08 6.43
C GLU A 88 -2.74 4.39 7.77
N LEU A 89 -3.75 3.52 7.82
CA LEU A 89 -4.05 2.72 9.03
C LEU A 89 -2.84 1.90 9.48
N LEU A 90 -2.08 1.35 8.52
CA LEU A 90 -0.87 0.60 8.81
C LEU A 90 0.25 1.51 9.35
N ALA A 91 0.42 2.71 8.80
CA ALA A 91 1.39 3.68 9.26
C ALA A 91 1.07 4.19 10.67
N GLU A 92 -0.21 4.44 10.97
CA GLU A 92 -0.68 4.85 12.31
C GLU A 92 -0.42 3.76 13.35
N ALA A 93 -0.68 2.49 13.02
CA ALA A 93 -0.40 1.36 13.90
C ALA A 93 1.09 1.18 14.22
N GLN A 94 1.98 1.63 13.32
CA GLN A 94 3.44 1.59 13.50
C GLN A 94 3.99 2.85 14.19
N GLY A 95 3.29 3.99 14.06
CA GLY A 95 3.68 5.28 14.64
C GLY A 95 3.16 5.51 16.06
N ALA A 96 2.21 4.70 16.53
CA ALA A 96 1.76 4.74 17.92
C ALA A 96 2.90 4.29 18.84
N PRO A 97 3.46 5.14 19.73
CA PRO A 97 4.30 4.65 20.80
C PRO A 97 3.46 3.65 21.61
N GLU A 98 4.08 2.54 21.98
CA GLU A 98 3.59 1.69 23.06
C GLU A 98 3.64 2.49 24.37
N THR A 99 2.78 3.50 24.53
CA THR A 99 2.45 4.04 25.85
C THR A 99 1.59 3.01 26.54
N GLY A 100 2.26 1.92 26.94
CA GLY A 100 1.89 1.17 28.11
C GLY A 100 1.73 2.17 29.25
N LEU A 101 0.51 2.26 29.74
CA LEU A 101 0.21 2.71 31.08
C LEU A 101 1.12 1.94 32.04
N HIS A 102 2.09 2.62 32.64
CA HIS A 102 2.80 2.18 33.83
C HIS A 102 2.90 3.33 34.82
#